data_AF-A0A968MIY9-F1
#
_entry.id   AF-A0A968MIY9-F1
#
_cell.length_a   1.000
_cell.length_b   1.000
_cell.length_c   1.000
_cell.angle_alpha   90.00
_cell.angle_beta   90.00
_cell.angle_gamma   90.00
#
_symmetry.space_group_name_H-M   'P 1'
#
loop_
_entity.id
_entity.type
_entity.pdbx_description
1 polymer ?
#
loop_
_entity_poly.entity_id
_entity_poly.type
_entity_poly.pdbx_seq_one_letter_code
_entity_poly.pdbx_strand_id
1 'polypeptide(L)'
;MCFFVLFTGAFFFEYKLSFEKIFQVTLVAEGVHLVPVFIKAFWFLVIAHNYTFEDISNFDYFSLLAVVGRENLEIWWMYILYSANLFELLYWIALAYGLRLLLPEAEYDDALKLVLSSYGVGLLLWIVFICFLLVSIS
;
A
#
# COMPACT_ATOMS: atom_id res chain seq x y z
N MET A 1 -3.90 10.18 -2.24
CA MET A 1 -4.91 9.30 -2.89
C MET A 1 -5.71 8.53 -1.86
N CYS A 2 -5.06 7.77 -0.96
CA CYS A 2 -5.73 6.97 0.09
C CYS A 2 -6.71 7.78 0.96
N PHE A 3 -6.33 8.99 1.38
CA PHE A 3 -7.18 9.90 2.16
C PHE A 3 -8.60 10.06 1.57
N PHE A 4 -8.68 10.36 0.27
CA PHE A 4 -9.97 10.59 -0.39
C PHE A 4 -10.81 9.32 -0.45
N VAL A 5 -10.18 8.16 -0.68
CA VAL A 5 -10.86 6.86 -0.75
C VAL A 5 -11.37 6.43 0.63
N LEU A 6 -10.59 6.64 1.69
CA LEU A 6 -11.02 6.40 3.06
C LEU A 6 -12.14 7.36 3.47
N PHE A 7 -12.04 8.63 3.10
CA PHE A 7 -13.07 9.63 3.41
C PHE A 7 -14.39 9.32 2.72
N THR A 8 -14.38 8.92 1.44
CA THR A 8 -15.60 8.48 0.74
C THR A 8 -16.15 7.20 1.37
N GLY A 9 -15.29 6.24 1.74
CA GLY A 9 -15.69 5.06 2.50
C GLY A 9 -16.41 5.43 3.80
N ALA A 10 -15.78 6.25 4.63
CA ALA A 10 -16.36 6.70 5.90
C ALA A 10 -17.71 7.40 5.72
N PHE A 11 -17.87 8.18 4.65
CA PHE A 11 -19.14 8.81 4.29
C PHE A 11 -20.23 7.78 3.95
N PHE A 12 -19.91 6.75 3.15
CA PHE A 12 -20.87 5.69 2.80
C PHE A 12 -21.27 4.82 3.99
N PHE A 13 -20.37 4.61 4.95
CA PHE A 13 -20.64 3.86 6.18
C PHE A 13 -21.23 4.75 7.30
N GLU A 14 -21.58 6.00 7.02
CA GLU A 14 -22.17 6.98 7.95
C GLU A 14 -21.35 7.24 9.22
N TYR A 15 -20.02 6.99 9.19
CA TYR A 15 -19.14 7.32 10.29
C TYR A 15 -18.96 8.84 10.39
N LYS A 16 -19.27 9.41 11.55
CA LYS A 16 -19.05 10.85 11.84
C LYS A 16 -17.58 11.13 12.12
N LEU A 17 -16.77 11.17 11.07
CA LEU A 17 -15.35 11.48 11.15
C LEU A 17 -15.06 12.88 10.59
N SER A 18 -14.26 13.65 11.33
CA SER A 18 -13.76 14.93 10.84
C SER A 18 -12.72 14.69 9.75
N PHE A 19 -12.84 15.47 8.66
CA PHE A 19 -11.86 15.50 7.55
C PHE A 19 -10.42 15.62 8.08
N GLU A 20 -10.19 16.55 9.01
CA GLU A 20 -8.87 16.82 9.58
C GLU A 20 -8.28 15.58 10.26
N LYS A 21 -9.11 14.85 11.01
CA LYS A 21 -8.66 13.67 11.75
C LYS A 21 -8.31 12.51 10.83
N ILE A 22 -9.12 12.25 9.80
CA ILE A 22 -8.82 11.23 8.78
C ILE A 22 -7.53 11.61 8.03
N PHE A 23 -7.38 12.88 7.70
CA PHE A 23 -6.18 13.37 7.02
C PHE A 23 -4.93 13.16 7.85
N GLN A 24 -4.96 13.49 9.15
CA GLN A 24 -3.85 13.26 10.07
C GLN A 24 -3.50 11.77 10.19
N VAL A 25 -4.51 10.90 10.37
CA VAL A 25 -4.30 9.45 10.44
C VAL A 25 -3.66 8.93 9.15
N THR A 26 -4.17 9.34 7.99
CA THR A 26 -3.64 8.91 6.70
C THR A 26 -2.20 9.38 6.54
N LEU A 27 -1.90 10.64 6.91
CA LEU A 27 -0.56 11.21 6.79
C LEU A 27 0.46 10.48 7.68
N VAL A 28 0.08 10.14 8.91
CA VAL A 28 0.94 9.36 9.81
C VAL A 28 1.14 7.94 9.27
N ALA A 29 0.09 7.30 8.78
CA ALA A 29 0.17 5.96 8.20
C ALA A 29 1.06 5.91 6.95
N GLU A 30 1.09 6.97 6.13
CA GLU A 30 2.01 7.05 4.98
C GLU A 30 3.49 6.96 5.37
N GLY A 31 3.82 7.22 6.64
CA GLY A 31 5.15 6.96 7.18
C GLY A 31 5.60 5.50 7.01
N VAL A 32 4.67 4.53 6.94
CA VAL A 32 4.98 3.12 6.68
C VAL A 32 5.68 2.93 5.33
N HIS A 33 5.27 3.67 4.30
CA HIS A 33 5.88 3.60 2.96
C HIS A 33 7.26 4.28 2.89
N LEU A 34 7.63 5.10 3.88
CA LEU A 34 8.99 5.65 3.95
C LEU A 34 10.02 4.62 4.41
N VAL A 35 9.61 3.65 5.23
CA VAL A 35 10.49 2.60 5.77
C VAL A 35 11.22 1.82 4.66
N PRO A 36 10.55 1.24 3.63
CA PRO A 36 11.24 0.54 2.56
C PRO A 36 12.20 1.44 1.78
N VAL A 37 11.88 2.73 1.63
CA VAL A 37 12.74 3.71 0.96
C VAL A 37 14.03 3.90 1.75
N PHE A 38 13.94 4.05 3.07
CA PHE A 38 15.14 4.16 3.93
C PHE A 38 15.95 2.87 3.95
N ILE A 39 15.31 1.70 4.00
CA ILE A 39 16.01 0.40 3.94
C ILE A 39 16.76 0.27 2.62
N LYS A 40 16.10 0.58 1.50
CA LYS A 40 16.70 0.57 0.16
C LYS A 40 17.90 1.52 0.08
N ALA A 41 17.72 2.75 0.56
CA ALA A 41 18.79 3.74 0.59
C ALA A 41 19.97 3.27 1.44
N PHE A 42 19.72 2.74 2.64
CA PHE A 42 20.76 2.20 3.51
C PHE A 42 21.51 1.04 2.85
N TRP A 43 20.80 0.11 2.22
CA TRP A 43 21.38 -1.04 1.55
C TRP A 43 22.36 -0.62 0.45
N PHE A 44 21.96 0.27 -0.45
CA PHE A 44 22.80 0.70 -1.58
C PHE A 44 23.87 1.74 -1.19
N LEU A 45 23.71 2.48 -0.09
CA LEU A 45 24.74 3.43 0.35
C LEU A 45 25.83 2.76 1.20
N VAL A 46 25.48 1.74 1.99
CA VAL A 46 26.36 1.19 3.03
C VAL A 46 26.83 -0.24 2.73
N ILE A 47 26.02 -1.07 2.07
CA ILE A 47 26.29 -2.50 1.93
C ILE A 47 26.71 -2.83 0.49
N ALA A 48 25.89 -2.46 -0.49
CA ALA A 48 26.16 -2.71 -1.90
C ALA A 48 26.92 -1.53 -2.49
N HIS A 49 28.23 -1.68 -2.76
CA HIS A 49 29.04 -0.61 -3.38
C HIS A 49 29.15 -0.71 -4.91
N ASN A 50 28.82 -1.86 -5.49
CA ASN A 50 28.84 -2.10 -6.94
C ASN A 50 27.44 -2.48 -7.41
N TYR A 51 26.55 -1.50 -7.53
CA TYR A 51 25.20 -1.68 -8.06
C TYR A 51 25.03 -0.92 -9.37
N THR A 52 24.17 -1.44 -10.23
CA THR A 52 23.71 -0.77 -11.43
C THR A 52 22.38 -0.05 -11.17
N PHE A 53 21.97 0.79 -12.12
CA PHE A 53 20.63 1.40 -12.09
C PHE A 53 19.51 0.34 -12.11
N GLU A 54 19.76 -0.79 -12.77
CA GLU A 54 18.82 -1.90 -12.85
C GLU A 54 18.61 -2.56 -11.47
N ASP A 55 19.68 -2.77 -10.70
CA ASP A 55 19.59 -3.34 -9.35
C ASP A 55 18.76 -2.46 -8.41
N ILE A 56 18.91 -1.14 -8.51
CA ILE A 56 18.09 -0.20 -7.75
C ILE A 56 16.63 -0.31 -8.20
N SER A 57 16.38 -0.29 -9.51
CA SER A 57 15.02 -0.33 -10.05
C SER A 57 14.30 -1.62 -9.68
N ASN A 58 15.04 -2.71 -9.59
CA ASN A 58 14.53 -4.05 -9.31
C ASN A 58 14.49 -4.41 -7.82
N PHE A 59 14.80 -3.48 -6.91
CA PHE A 59 14.77 -3.76 -5.48
C PHE A 59 13.34 -4.01 -4.97
N ASP A 60 12.98 -5.27 -4.75
CA ASP A 60 11.61 -5.73 -4.46
C ASP A 60 11.53 -6.74 -3.30
N TYR A 61 12.56 -6.86 -2.45
CA TYR A 61 12.71 -7.89 -1.41
C TYR A 61 11.52 -8.08 -0.45
N PHE A 62 10.66 -7.07 -0.30
CA PHE A 62 9.53 -7.10 0.62
C PHE A 62 8.18 -7.35 -0.07
N SER A 63 8.20 -7.64 -1.37
CA SER A 63 7.02 -7.97 -2.17
C SER A 63 6.89 -9.48 -2.37
N LEU A 64 5.69 -9.94 -2.74
CA LEU A 64 5.49 -11.32 -3.15
C LEU A 64 6.30 -11.67 -4.41
N LEU A 65 6.63 -10.68 -5.25
CA LEU A 65 7.47 -10.87 -6.43
C LEU A 65 8.87 -11.40 -6.08
N ALA A 66 9.45 -10.95 -4.96
CA ALA A 66 10.75 -11.46 -4.50
C ALA A 66 10.71 -12.94 -4.08
N VAL A 67 9.54 -13.45 -3.68
CA VAL A 67 9.35 -14.86 -3.28
C VAL A 67 9.12 -15.74 -4.50
N VAL A 68 8.30 -15.28 -5.45
CA VAL A 68 7.93 -16.03 -6.66
C VAL A 68 9.07 -16.00 -7.69
N GLY A 69 9.87 -14.93 -7.72
CA GLY A 69 10.83 -14.67 -8.77
C GLY A 69 10.19 -14.03 -10.00
N ARG A 70 11.02 -13.52 -10.91
CA ARG A 70 10.60 -12.79 -12.12
C ARG A 70 10.67 -13.63 -13.39
N GLU A 71 11.24 -14.83 -13.31
CA GLU A 71 11.48 -15.68 -14.47
C GLU A 71 10.16 -16.16 -15.09
N ASN A 72 10.00 -15.97 -16.40
CA ASN A 72 8.82 -16.37 -17.16
C ASN A 72 7.48 -15.74 -16.71
N LEU A 73 7.52 -14.61 -15.99
CA LEU A 73 6.32 -13.87 -15.62
C LEU A 73 6.02 -12.75 -16.62
N GLU A 74 4.75 -12.65 -16.99
CA GLU A 74 4.23 -11.51 -17.74
C GLU A 74 4.28 -10.22 -16.91
N ILE A 75 4.39 -9.07 -17.58
CA ILE A 75 4.55 -7.76 -16.93
C ILE A 75 3.40 -7.43 -15.98
N TRP A 76 2.17 -7.79 -16.36
CA TRP A 76 0.98 -7.58 -15.52
C TRP A 76 0.99 -8.47 -14.26
N TRP A 77 1.48 -9.71 -14.36
CA TRP A 77 1.66 -10.59 -13.19
C TRP A 77 2.70 -10.03 -12.24
N MET A 78 3.82 -9.54 -12.77
CA MET A 78 4.85 -8.87 -11.97
C MET A 78 4.27 -7.67 -11.22
N TYR A 79 3.40 -6.88 -11.85
CA TYR A 79 2.76 -5.74 -11.22
C TYR A 79 1.86 -6.13 -10.03
N ILE A 80 1.07 -7.20 -10.17
CA ILE A 80 0.20 -7.71 -9.08
C ILE A 80 1.06 -8.14 -7.89
N LEU A 81 2.08 -8.98 -8.15
CA LEU A 81 2.94 -9.54 -7.11
C LEU A 81 3.82 -8.48 -6.46
N TYR A 82 4.24 -7.46 -7.20
CA TYR A 82 4.98 -6.33 -6.67
C TYR A 82 4.10 -5.44 -5.78
N SER A 83 2.87 -5.16 -6.20
CA SER A 83 1.91 -4.35 -5.44
C SER A 83 1.56 -5.02 -4.11
N ALA A 84 1.48 -6.35 -4.08
CA ALA A 84 1.34 -7.13 -2.85
C ALA A 84 2.67 -7.18 -2.08
N ASN A 85 2.87 -6.22 -1.17
CA ASN A 85 4.08 -6.13 -0.37
C ASN A 85 3.79 -6.00 1.13
N LEU A 86 4.80 -6.32 1.94
CA LEU A 86 4.70 -6.29 3.40
C LEU A 86 4.31 -4.90 3.93
N PHE A 87 4.80 -3.82 3.33
CA PHE A 87 4.52 -2.47 3.78
C PHE A 87 3.09 -2.03 3.46
N GLU A 88 2.51 -2.54 2.37
CA GLU A 88 1.09 -2.37 2.08
C GLU A 88 0.22 -3.02 3.17
N LEU A 89 0.56 -4.23 3.60
CA LEU A 89 -0.15 -4.90 4.70
C LEU A 89 0.00 -4.13 6.03
N LEU A 90 1.23 -3.68 6.34
CA LEU A 90 1.48 -2.85 7.52
C LEU A 90 0.75 -1.50 7.45
N TYR A 91 0.59 -0.94 6.25
CA TYR A 91 -0.14 0.28 6.02
C TYR A 91 -1.64 0.11 6.31
N TRP A 92 -2.25 -1.00 5.89
CA TRP A 92 -3.65 -1.31 6.24
C TRP A 92 -3.85 -1.41 7.75
N ILE A 93 -2.92 -2.08 8.45
CA ILE A 93 -2.94 -2.20 9.92
C ILE A 93 -2.79 -0.83 10.58
N ALA A 94 -1.85 0.00 10.11
CA ALA A 94 -1.62 1.34 10.65
C ALA A 94 -2.85 2.25 10.46
N LEU A 95 -3.51 2.19 9.31
CA LEU A 95 -4.75 2.91 9.04
C LEU A 95 -5.89 2.44 9.94
N ALA A 96 -6.10 1.12 10.04
CA ALA A 96 -7.16 0.55 10.88
C ALA A 96 -6.96 0.95 12.35
N TYR A 97 -5.72 0.88 12.85
CA TYR A 97 -5.37 1.32 14.19
C TYR A 97 -5.64 2.82 14.39
N GLY A 98 -5.19 3.66 13.45
CA GLY A 98 -5.43 5.11 13.52
C GLY A 98 -6.92 5.46 13.50
N LEU A 99 -7.72 4.80 12.66
CA LEU A 99 -9.17 5.00 12.60
C LEU A 99 -9.87 4.50 13.87
N ARG A 100 -9.43 3.37 14.45
CA ARG A 100 -9.93 2.87 15.73
C ARG A 100 -9.76 3.88 16.86
N LEU A 101 -8.65 4.62 16.89
CA LEU A 101 -8.42 5.69 17.87
C LEU A 101 -9.39 6.88 17.68
N LEU A 102 -9.91 7.08 16.46
CA LEU A 102 -10.91 8.12 16.17
C LEU A 102 -12.35 7.66 16.42
N LEU A 103 -12.57 6.35 16.50
CA LEU A 103 -13.88 5.70 16.70
C LEU A 103 -13.86 4.85 17.98
N PRO A 104 -14.02 5.46 19.17
CA PRO A 104 -13.90 4.75 20.45
C PRO A 104 -14.90 3.61 20.63
N GLU A 105 -16.07 3.74 20.01
CA GLU A 105 -17.17 2.75 20.08
C GLU A 105 -17.04 1.61 19.06
N ALA A 106 -16.19 1.75 18.04
CA ALA A 106 -16.02 0.75 17.00
C ALA A 106 -14.94 -0.26 17.41
N GLU A 107 -15.08 -1.54 17.04
CA GLU A 107 -14.01 -2.51 17.27
C GLU A 107 -12.88 -2.33 16.25
N TYR A 108 -11.70 -2.92 16.51
CA TYR A 108 -10.61 -2.87 15.53
C TYR A 108 -11.03 -3.53 14.20
N ASP A 109 -11.81 -4.60 14.27
CA ASP A 109 -12.33 -5.32 13.11
C ASP A 109 -13.25 -4.44 12.25
N ASP A 110 -14.04 -3.55 12.86
CA ASP A 110 -14.87 -2.58 12.13
C ASP A 110 -13.99 -1.56 11.40
N ALA A 111 -12.96 -1.04 12.06
CA ALA A 111 -12.01 -0.10 11.45
C ALA A 111 -11.22 -0.76 10.31
N LEU A 112 -10.81 -2.01 10.48
CA LEU A 112 -10.13 -2.79 9.45
C LEU A 112 -11.07 -3.06 8.27
N LYS A 113 -12.33 -3.42 8.52
CA LYS A 113 -13.35 -3.60 7.50
C LYS A 113 -13.59 -2.31 6.71
N LEU A 114 -13.61 -1.15 7.38
CA LEU A 114 -13.69 0.14 6.70
C LEU A 114 -12.49 0.36 5.76
N VAL A 115 -11.26 0.10 6.22
CA VAL A 115 -10.05 0.23 5.38
C VAL A 115 -10.10 -0.72 4.18
N LEU A 116 -10.39 -2.00 4.40
CA LEU A 116 -10.43 -3.00 3.33
C LEU A 116 -11.53 -2.72 2.31
N SER A 117 -12.73 -2.35 2.77
CA SER A 117 -13.89 -2.08 1.91
C SER A 117 -13.77 -0.80 1.10
N SER A 118 -12.93 0.15 1.54
CA SER A 118 -12.73 1.43 0.85
C SER A 118 -11.37 1.45 0.15
N TYR A 119 -10.29 1.62 0.91
CA TYR A 119 -8.94 1.67 0.37
C TYR A 119 -8.53 0.36 -0.30
N GLY A 120 -8.79 -0.79 0.33
CA GLY A 120 -8.46 -2.10 -0.24
C GLY A 120 -9.15 -2.35 -1.58
N VAL A 121 -10.45 -2.05 -1.68
CA VAL A 121 -11.20 -2.11 -2.95
C VAL A 121 -10.66 -1.10 -3.96
N GLY A 122 -10.36 0.13 -3.54
CA GLY A 122 -9.77 1.16 -4.41
C GLY A 122 -8.41 0.74 -4.98
N LEU A 123 -7.56 0.11 -4.16
CA LEU A 123 -6.29 -0.45 -4.59
C LEU A 123 -6.49 -1.60 -5.59
N LEU A 124 -7.45 -2.49 -5.33
CA LEU A 124 -7.74 -3.61 -6.22
C LEU A 124 -8.22 -3.12 -7.59
N LEU A 125 -9.12 -2.13 -7.62
CA LEU A 125 -9.56 -1.48 -8.86
C LEU A 125 -8.40 -0.82 -9.61
N TRP A 126 -7.50 -0.15 -8.89
CA TRP A 126 -6.29 0.43 -9.47
C TRP A 126 -5.39 -0.65 -10.08
N ILE A 127 -5.17 -1.77 -9.38
CA ILE A 127 -4.35 -2.88 -9.88
C ILE A 127 -4.96 -3.48 -11.15
N VAL A 128 -6.26 -3.76 -11.15
CA VAL A 128 -6.96 -4.31 -12.33
C VAL A 128 -6.88 -3.35 -13.51
N PHE A 129 -7.06 -2.04 -13.27
CA PHE A 129 -6.94 -1.02 -14.30
C PHE A 129 -5.53 -1.00 -14.92
N ILE A 130 -4.48 -1.03 -14.09
CA ILE A 130 -3.09 -1.07 -14.59
C ILE A 130 -2.82 -2.38 -15.34
N CYS A 131 -3.28 -3.53 -14.83
CA CYS A 131 -3.13 -4.80 -15.53
C CYS A 131 -3.80 -4.78 -16.90
N PHE A 132 -5.01 -4.23 -17.00
CA PHE A 132 -5.71 -4.06 -18.26
C PHE A 132 -4.92 -3.19 -19.24
N LEU A 133 -4.36 -2.06 -18.78
CA LEU A 133 -3.51 -1.20 -19.61
C LEU A 133 -2.24 -1.92 -20.07
N LEU A 134 -1.55 -2.63 -19.17
CA LEU A 134 -0.33 -3.37 -19.49
C LEU A 134 -0.60 -4.43 -20.57
N VAL A 135 -1.68 -5.20 -20.43
CA VAL A 135 -2.09 -6.20 -21.43
C VAL A 135 -2.50 -5.55 -22.76
N SER A 136 -3.11 -4.36 -22.73
CA SER A 136 -3.55 -3.66 -23.94
C SER A 136 -2.42 -3.02 -24.74
N ILE A 137 -1.31 -2.68 -24.08
CA ILE A 137 -0.15 -2.01 -24.68
C ILE A 137 0.95 -3.02 -25.07
N SER A 138 0.95 -4.20 -24.47
CA SER A 138 1.85 -5.33 -24.80
C SER A 138 1.42 -6.00 -26.11
#